data_AF-Q3M737-F1
#
_entry.id   AF-Q3M737-F1
#
_cell.length_a   1.000
_cell.length_b   1.000
_cell.length_c   1.000
_cell.angle_alpha   90.00
_cell.angle_beta   90.00
_cell.angle_gamma   90.00
#
_symmetry.space_group_name_H-M   'P 1'
#
loop_
_entity.id
_entity.type
_entity.pdbx_description
1 polymer ?
#
loop_
_entity_poly.entity_id
_entity_poly.type
_entity_poly.pdbx_seq_one_letter_code
_entity_poly.pdbx_strand_id
1 'polypeptide(L)'
;MLQETIIDKIYKDNQELLNYLESQQEISLKIQFDTTFKKALLLSVASYFEEEICKMIQEFVEQVSQNNQYVVSLVKKKAIERQYHTYFQWDGNNANTFFSLFGQDFKDKLKREIDNDETLKSSVKAFLELGETRNKLVHLNFASFPLEKTAEEIYKMYQDSLVFVNFLSISFIHKSLS
;
A
#
# COMPACT_ATOMS: atom_id res chain seq x y z
N MET A 1 5.01 -13.53 13.71
CA MET A 1 3.68 -13.34 13.10
C MET A 1 3.50 -11.84 12.93
N LEU A 2 3.16 -11.37 11.74
CA LEU A 2 2.79 -9.97 11.54
C LEU A 2 1.55 -9.69 12.39
N GLN A 3 1.53 -8.55 13.08
CA GLN A 3 0.40 -8.14 13.89
C GLN A 3 -0.81 -7.93 12.97
N GLU A 4 -1.99 -8.35 13.43
CA GLU A 4 -3.24 -8.14 12.70
C GLU A 4 -3.47 -6.64 12.48
N THR A 5 -3.72 -6.28 11.24
CA THR A 5 -3.96 -4.90 10.80
C THR A 5 -5.44 -4.59 10.70
N ILE A 6 -5.76 -3.31 10.53
CA ILE A 6 -7.15 -2.88 10.27
C ILE A 6 -7.72 -3.50 8.98
N ILE A 7 -6.87 -3.77 7.98
CA ILE A 7 -7.27 -4.39 6.71
C ILE A 7 -7.69 -5.84 6.91
N ASP A 8 -6.94 -6.59 7.72
CA ASP A 8 -7.29 -7.98 8.05
C ASP A 8 -8.65 -8.06 8.73
N LYS A 9 -8.92 -7.11 9.65
CA LYS A 9 -10.21 -7.02 10.33
C LYS A 9 -11.34 -6.66 9.37
N ILE A 10 -11.17 -5.62 8.54
CA ILE A 10 -12.16 -5.23 7.52
C ILE A 10 -12.46 -6.42 6.61
N TYR A 11 -11.44 -7.14 6.14
CA TYR A 11 -11.64 -8.30 5.30
C TYR A 11 -12.47 -9.37 6.00
N LYS A 12 -12.09 -9.77 7.22
CA LYS A 12 -12.79 -10.81 8.00
C LYS A 12 -14.24 -10.44 8.29
N ASP A 13 -14.49 -9.25 8.83
CA ASP A 13 -15.83 -8.79 9.21
C ASP A 13 -16.78 -8.79 7.99
N ASN A 14 -16.29 -8.39 6.81
CA ASN A 14 -17.10 -8.35 5.60
C ASN A 14 -17.26 -9.74 4.94
N GLN A 15 -16.28 -10.63 5.09
CA GLN A 15 -16.41 -12.03 4.67
C GLN A 15 -17.46 -12.78 5.52
N GLU A 16 -17.51 -12.52 6.82
CA GLU A 16 -18.56 -13.06 7.69
C GLU A 16 -19.95 -12.60 7.25
N LEU A 17 -20.10 -11.32 6.87
CA LEU A 17 -21.36 -10.80 6.33
C LEU A 17 -21.74 -11.43 4.98
N LEU A 18 -20.78 -11.63 4.07
CA LEU A 18 -21.02 -12.34 2.81
C LEU A 18 -21.53 -13.77 3.05
N ASN A 19 -20.88 -14.49 3.96
CA ASN A 19 -21.27 -15.85 4.35
C ASN A 19 -22.65 -15.88 5.01
N TYR A 20 -22.96 -14.87 5.84
CA TYR A 20 -24.27 -14.73 6.45
C TYR A 20 -25.36 -14.53 5.37
N LEU A 21 -25.17 -13.60 4.43
CA LEU A 21 -26.14 -13.36 3.35
C LEU A 21 -26.36 -14.61 2.47
N GLU A 22 -25.29 -15.36 2.21
CA GLU A 22 -25.38 -16.65 1.51
C GLU A 22 -26.17 -17.69 2.30
N SER A 23 -25.95 -17.78 3.61
CA SER A 23 -26.70 -18.69 4.49
C SER A 23 -28.19 -18.39 4.56
N GLN A 24 -28.57 -17.12 4.38
CA GLN A 24 -29.97 -16.67 4.34
C GLN A 24 -30.59 -16.76 2.94
N GLN A 25 -29.85 -17.25 1.94
CA GLN A 25 -30.27 -17.32 0.52
C GLN A 25 -30.55 -15.94 -0.12
N GLU A 26 -30.00 -14.86 0.46
CA GLU A 26 -30.15 -13.49 -0.02
C GLU A 26 -29.12 -13.16 -1.12
N ILE A 27 -29.18 -13.91 -2.23
CA ILE A 27 -28.16 -13.89 -3.30
C ILE A 27 -28.02 -12.50 -3.96
N SER A 28 -29.14 -11.80 -4.17
CA SER A 28 -29.14 -10.45 -4.75
C SER A 28 -28.42 -9.44 -3.86
N LEU A 29 -28.70 -9.47 -2.55
CA LEU A 29 -28.04 -8.61 -1.56
C LEU A 29 -26.55 -8.94 -1.45
N LYS A 30 -26.19 -10.24 -1.48
CA LYS A 30 -24.79 -10.69 -1.50
C LYS A 30 -24.03 -10.07 -2.67
N ILE A 31 -24.58 -10.15 -3.89
CA ILE A 31 -23.93 -9.61 -5.11
C ILE A 31 -23.75 -8.09 -5.03
N GLN A 32 -24.79 -7.37 -4.58
CA GLN A 32 -24.73 -5.92 -4.43
C GLN A 32 -23.69 -5.50 -3.40
N PHE A 33 -23.68 -6.19 -2.26
CA PHE A 33 -22.71 -5.95 -1.19
C PHE A 33 -21.29 -6.27 -1.66
N ASP A 34 -21.05 -7.43 -2.26
CA ASP A 34 -19.74 -7.87 -2.76
C ASP A 34 -19.13 -6.86 -3.76
N THR A 35 -19.96 -6.32 -4.66
CA THR A 35 -19.54 -5.29 -5.63
C THR A 35 -19.03 -4.02 -4.94
N THR A 36 -19.69 -3.61 -3.85
CA THR A 36 -19.31 -2.42 -3.08
C THR A 36 -18.11 -2.71 -2.18
N PHE A 37 -18.11 -3.87 -1.55
CA PHE A 37 -17.09 -4.34 -0.63
C PHE A 37 -15.72 -4.41 -1.30
N LYS A 38 -15.60 -5.01 -2.49
CA LYS A 38 -14.32 -5.07 -3.23
C LYS A 38 -13.70 -3.69 -3.44
N LYS A 39 -14.51 -2.69 -3.81
CA LYS A 39 -14.07 -1.31 -4.04
C LYS A 39 -13.66 -0.64 -2.73
N ALA A 40 -14.46 -0.81 -1.68
CA ALA A 40 -14.15 -0.28 -0.35
C ALA A 40 -12.86 -0.91 0.23
N LEU A 41 -12.67 -2.21 0.05
CA LEU A 41 -11.48 -2.94 0.47
C LEU A 41 -10.24 -2.41 -0.26
N LEU A 42 -10.29 -2.27 -1.59
CA LEU A 42 -9.18 -1.72 -2.38
C LEU A 42 -8.80 -0.30 -1.92
N LEU A 43 -9.79 0.57 -1.70
CA LEU A 43 -9.54 1.92 -1.17
C LEU A 43 -8.92 1.88 0.22
N SER A 44 -9.40 1.00 1.10
CA SER A 44 -8.88 0.84 2.45
C SER A 44 -7.42 0.38 2.43
N VAL A 45 -7.10 -0.62 1.60
CA VAL A 45 -5.74 -1.13 1.40
C VAL A 45 -4.80 -0.03 0.92
N ALA A 46 -5.19 0.73 -0.11
CA ALA A 46 -4.36 1.80 -0.64
C ALA A 46 -4.17 2.94 0.37
N SER A 47 -5.22 3.30 1.14
CA SER A 47 -5.13 4.31 2.20
C SER A 47 -4.20 3.85 3.33
N TYR A 48 -4.26 2.58 3.70
CA TYR A 48 -3.38 2.00 4.72
C TYR A 48 -1.90 2.08 4.29
N PHE A 49 -1.59 1.70 3.05
CA PHE A 49 -0.23 1.81 2.54
C PHE A 49 0.27 3.24 2.37
N GLU A 50 -0.62 4.18 2.02
CA GLU A 50 -0.31 5.61 2.01
C GLU A 50 0.10 6.09 3.40
N GLU A 51 -0.68 5.76 4.43
CA GLU A 51 -0.38 6.10 5.82
C GLU A 51 0.96 5.51 6.28
N GLU A 52 1.17 4.21 6.05
CA GLU A 52 2.39 3.52 6.48
C GLU A 52 3.65 4.09 5.82
N ILE A 53 3.63 4.33 4.50
CA ILE A 53 4.79 4.88 3.79
C ILE A 53 5.05 6.34 4.22
N CYS A 54 4.01 7.16 4.34
CA CYS A 54 4.17 8.54 4.80
C CYS A 54 4.74 8.60 6.24
N LYS A 55 4.28 7.70 7.11
CA LYS A 55 4.79 7.56 8.48
C LYS A 55 6.26 7.13 8.50
N MET A 56 6.65 6.14 7.69
CA MET A 56 8.06 5.71 7.60
C MET A 56 8.99 6.86 7.19
N ILE A 57 8.58 7.67 6.20
CA ILE A 57 9.37 8.83 5.75
C ILE A 57 9.48 9.86 6.88
N GLN A 58 8.39 10.12 7.58
CA GLN A 58 8.38 11.04 8.72
C GLN A 58 9.35 10.57 9.81
N GLU A 59 9.24 9.32 10.24
CA GLU A 59 10.10 8.73 11.29
C GLU A 59 11.58 8.74 10.88
N PHE A 60 11.88 8.39 9.63
CA PHE A 60 13.24 8.45 9.08
C PHE A 60 13.83 9.87 9.19
N VAL A 61 13.07 10.89 8.80
CA VAL A 61 13.52 12.29 8.84
C VAL A 61 13.67 12.78 10.28
N GLU A 62 12.75 12.43 11.16
CA GLU A 62 12.83 12.74 12.60
C GLU A 62 14.10 12.15 13.21
N GLN A 63 14.44 10.90 12.88
CA GLN A 63 15.65 10.26 13.38
C GLN A 63 16.93 10.90 12.83
N VAL A 64 17.06 11.03 11.50
CA VAL A 64 18.28 11.55 10.85
C VAL A 64 18.51 13.03 11.19
N SER A 65 17.44 13.82 11.36
CA SER A 65 17.54 15.22 11.75
C SER A 65 17.67 15.45 13.25
N GLN A 66 17.71 14.38 14.06
CA GLN A 66 17.70 14.44 15.53
C GLN A 66 16.54 15.30 16.07
N ASN A 67 15.34 15.10 15.50
CA ASN A 67 14.12 15.83 15.82
C ASN A 67 14.20 17.36 15.61
N ASN A 68 15.03 17.82 14.68
CA ASN A 68 15.05 19.24 14.31
C ASN A 68 13.70 19.64 13.69
N GLN A 69 12.92 20.40 14.45
CA GLN A 69 11.55 20.76 14.11
C GLN A 69 11.43 21.54 12.79
N TYR A 70 12.44 22.31 12.41
CA TYR A 70 12.44 23.07 11.15
C TYR A 70 12.60 22.13 9.94
N VAL A 71 13.50 21.16 10.03
CA VAL A 71 13.72 20.15 8.98
C VAL A 71 12.50 19.25 8.85
N VAL A 72 12.01 18.71 9.98
CA VAL A 72 10.83 17.84 10.01
C VAL A 72 9.61 18.55 9.42
N SER A 73 9.35 19.80 9.82
CA SER A 73 8.21 20.58 9.31
C SER A 73 8.33 20.89 7.81
N LEU A 74 9.54 21.20 7.33
CA LEU A 74 9.78 21.47 5.91
C LEU A 74 9.50 20.22 5.08
N VAL A 75 10.04 19.06 5.49
CA VAL A 75 9.86 17.79 4.78
C VAL A 75 8.41 17.34 4.84
N LYS A 76 7.73 17.46 6.00
CA LYS A 76 6.31 17.14 6.10
C LYS A 76 5.47 17.91 5.09
N LYS A 77 5.66 19.24 5.01
CA LYS A 77 4.87 20.10 4.10
C LYS A 77 5.23 19.93 2.62
N LYS A 78 6.48 19.60 2.30
CA LYS A 78 6.96 19.57 0.90
C LYS A 78 7.04 18.19 0.30
N ALA A 79 7.37 17.19 1.10
CA ALA A 79 7.63 15.84 0.63
C ALA A 79 6.56 14.85 1.08
N ILE A 80 5.79 15.08 2.16
CA ILE A 80 4.81 14.11 2.70
C ILE A 80 3.37 14.49 2.34
N GLU A 81 2.93 15.68 2.76
CA GLU A 81 1.53 16.10 2.60
C GLU A 81 1.10 16.12 1.13
N ARG A 82 0.12 15.27 0.80
CA ARG A 82 -0.47 15.13 -0.54
C ARG A 82 0.53 14.70 -1.63
N GLN A 83 1.71 14.20 -1.28
CA GLN A 83 2.73 13.81 -2.25
C GLN A 83 2.74 12.31 -2.55
N TYR A 84 2.03 11.47 -1.80
CA TYR A 84 2.08 10.01 -1.97
C TYR A 84 1.87 9.54 -3.43
N HIS A 85 0.91 10.16 -4.14
CA HIS A 85 0.62 9.84 -5.53
C HIS A 85 1.79 10.09 -6.50
N THR A 86 2.80 10.90 -6.12
CA THR A 86 3.99 11.20 -6.94
C THR A 86 5.18 10.30 -6.65
N TYR A 87 5.14 9.55 -5.54
CA TYR A 87 6.26 8.72 -5.10
C TYR A 87 6.57 7.58 -6.05
N PHE A 88 5.53 6.96 -6.59
CA PHE A 88 5.64 5.76 -7.41
C PHE A 88 5.19 6.04 -8.83
N GLN A 89 5.85 5.36 -9.77
CA GLN A 89 5.31 5.21 -11.11
C GLN A 89 4.30 4.06 -11.08
N TRP A 90 3.03 4.39 -10.88
CA TRP A 90 1.97 3.41 -10.65
C TRP A 90 1.71 2.47 -11.84
N ASP A 91 1.93 2.93 -13.07
CA ASP A 91 1.88 2.12 -14.28
C ASP A 91 3.20 1.37 -14.58
N GLY A 92 4.16 1.46 -13.66
CA GLY A 92 5.47 0.83 -13.76
C GLY A 92 5.52 -0.59 -13.18
N ASN A 93 6.72 -1.17 -13.20
CA ASN A 93 6.97 -2.53 -12.70
C ASN A 93 8.00 -2.59 -11.55
N ASN A 94 8.42 -1.43 -11.05
CA ASN A 94 9.42 -1.30 -10.01
C ASN A 94 9.24 0.03 -9.24
N ALA A 95 9.83 0.11 -8.05
CA ALA A 95 9.74 1.28 -7.17
C ALA A 95 10.95 2.23 -7.28
N ASN A 96 11.70 2.20 -8.41
CA ASN A 96 12.93 3.00 -8.55
C ASN A 96 12.69 4.51 -8.50
N THR A 97 11.53 4.99 -8.96
CA THR A 97 11.13 6.41 -8.85
C THR A 97 11.13 6.84 -7.39
N PHE A 98 10.53 6.03 -6.51
CA PHE A 98 10.50 6.28 -5.08
C PHE A 98 11.90 6.26 -4.47
N PHE A 99 12.71 5.24 -4.78
CA PHE A 99 14.05 5.15 -4.20
C PHE A 99 14.97 6.29 -4.62
N SER A 100 14.78 6.81 -5.84
CA SER A 100 15.57 7.94 -6.35
C SER A 100 15.35 9.22 -5.52
N LEU A 101 14.23 9.35 -4.82
CA LEU A 101 13.97 10.48 -3.92
C LEU A 101 14.97 10.57 -2.76
N PHE A 102 15.58 9.43 -2.38
CA PHE A 102 16.55 9.33 -1.29
C PHE A 102 18.01 9.27 -1.79
N GLY A 103 18.23 9.51 -3.08
CA GLY A 103 19.55 9.51 -3.71
C GLY A 103 19.94 8.20 -4.39
N GLN A 104 20.98 8.29 -5.23
CA GLN A 104 21.40 7.22 -6.13
C GLN A 104 21.91 5.98 -5.37
N ASP A 105 22.68 6.15 -4.29
CA ASP A 105 23.20 5.04 -3.50
C ASP A 105 22.09 4.21 -2.84
N PHE A 106 21.03 4.87 -2.36
CA PHE A 106 19.88 4.21 -1.76
C PHE A 106 19.14 3.37 -2.81
N LYS A 107 18.86 3.98 -3.97
CA LYS A 107 18.26 3.31 -5.12
C LYS A 107 19.05 2.08 -5.56
N ASP A 108 20.35 2.20 -5.79
CA ASP A 108 21.16 1.10 -6.33
C ASP A 108 21.30 -0.05 -5.33
N LYS A 109 21.25 0.24 -4.03
CA LYS A 109 21.22 -0.80 -2.99
C LYS A 109 19.88 -1.54 -3.01
N LEU A 110 18.75 -0.84 -2.85
CA LEU A 110 17.44 -1.48 -2.76
C LEU A 110 17.09 -2.22 -4.05
N LYS A 111 17.42 -1.64 -5.20
CA LYS A 111 17.24 -2.30 -6.50
C LYS A 111 17.96 -3.65 -6.54
N ARG A 112 19.22 -3.72 -6.09
CA ARG A 112 19.97 -4.99 -6.05
C ARG A 112 19.36 -6.01 -5.08
N GLU A 113 18.86 -5.57 -3.94
CA GLU A 113 18.20 -6.46 -2.98
C GLU A 113 16.91 -7.04 -3.57
N ILE A 114 16.10 -6.20 -4.24
CA ILE A 114 14.87 -6.62 -4.92
C ILE A 114 15.16 -7.54 -6.12
N ASP A 115 16.16 -7.22 -6.93
CA ASP A 115 16.50 -8.01 -8.13
C ASP A 115 17.01 -9.43 -7.77
N ASN A 116 17.52 -9.62 -6.55
CA ASN A 116 18.01 -10.91 -6.06
C ASN A 116 16.97 -11.73 -5.26
N ASP A 117 15.76 -11.20 -5.06
CA ASP A 117 14.68 -11.86 -4.32
C ASP A 117 13.37 -11.79 -5.11
N GLU A 118 12.99 -12.91 -5.74
CA GLU A 118 11.76 -13.00 -6.54
C GLU A 118 10.48 -12.83 -5.70
N THR A 119 10.51 -13.15 -4.39
CA THR A 119 9.39 -12.89 -3.47
C THR A 119 9.25 -11.39 -3.26
N LEU A 120 10.34 -10.69 -2.98
CA LEU A 120 10.33 -9.24 -2.84
C LEU A 120 9.92 -8.55 -4.15
N LYS A 121 10.45 -9.01 -5.28
CA LYS A 121 10.10 -8.48 -6.60
C LYS A 121 8.63 -8.65 -6.96
N SER A 122 8.03 -9.79 -6.63
CA SER A 122 6.59 -10.01 -6.82
C SER A 122 5.76 -9.13 -5.87
N SER A 123 6.19 -8.95 -4.61
CA SER A 123 5.51 -8.06 -3.67
C SER A 123 5.50 -6.58 -4.12
N VAL A 124 6.57 -6.10 -4.76
CA VAL A 124 6.63 -4.75 -5.35
C VAL A 124 5.58 -4.60 -6.45
N LYS A 125 5.41 -5.63 -7.30
CA LYS A 125 4.42 -5.60 -8.37
C LYS A 125 2.99 -5.60 -7.80
N ALA A 126 2.71 -6.45 -6.81
CA ALA A 126 1.41 -6.47 -6.15
C ALA A 126 1.06 -5.10 -5.53
N PHE A 127 2.04 -4.46 -4.89
CA PHE A 127 1.88 -3.14 -4.29
C PHE A 127 1.55 -2.08 -5.34
N LEU A 128 2.32 -2.03 -6.44
CA LEU A 128 2.11 -1.05 -7.52
C LEU A 128 0.76 -1.26 -8.20
N GLU A 129 0.36 -2.52 -8.43
CA GLU A 129 -0.92 -2.85 -9.05
C GLU A 129 -2.11 -2.44 -8.18
N LEU A 130 -2.04 -2.62 -6.86
CA LEU A 130 -3.07 -2.11 -5.94
C LEU A 130 -3.20 -0.58 -6.02
N GLY A 131 -2.07 0.13 -6.03
CA GLY A 131 -2.05 1.59 -6.16
C GLY A 131 -2.58 2.08 -7.52
N GLU A 132 -2.17 1.43 -8.61
CA GLU A 132 -2.65 1.73 -9.97
C GLU A 132 -4.16 1.49 -10.08
N THR A 133 -4.64 0.36 -9.55
CA THR A 133 -6.06 0.01 -9.55
C THR A 133 -6.87 1.01 -8.72
N ARG A 134 -6.35 1.47 -7.57
CA ARG A 134 -6.96 2.55 -6.79
C ARG A 134 -7.01 3.85 -7.58
N ASN A 135 -5.94 4.22 -8.30
CA ASN A 135 -5.94 5.42 -9.13
C ASN A 135 -7.01 5.34 -10.22
N LYS A 136 -7.11 4.20 -10.91
CA LYS A 136 -8.19 3.93 -11.88
C LYS A 136 -9.56 4.07 -11.22
N LEU A 137 -9.77 3.47 -10.04
CA LEU A 137 -11.04 3.51 -9.32
C LEU A 137 -11.46 4.94 -8.91
N VAL A 138 -10.51 5.79 -8.51
CA VAL A 138 -10.77 7.18 -8.08
C VAL A 138 -10.93 8.15 -9.25
N HIS A 139 -10.20 7.94 -10.35
CA HIS A 139 -10.27 8.80 -11.53
C HIS A 139 -11.38 8.42 -12.52
N LEU A 140 -11.81 7.15 -12.51
CA LEU A 140 -12.95 6.69 -13.28
C LEU A 140 -14.24 6.80 -12.45
N ASN A 141 -15.37 6.55 -13.08
CA ASN A 141 -16.65 6.56 -12.38
C ASN A 141 -16.71 5.39 -11.39
N PHE A 142 -16.52 5.68 -10.10
CA PHE A 142 -16.53 4.70 -9.00
C PHE A 142 -17.72 3.75 -9.06
N ALA A 143 -18.92 4.23 -9.41
CA ALA A 143 -20.12 3.41 -9.49
C ALA A 143 -20.06 2.41 -10.66
N SER A 144 -19.53 2.84 -11.81
CA SER A 144 -19.53 2.04 -13.04
C SER A 144 -18.21 1.36 -13.37
N PHE A 145 -17.14 1.58 -12.59
CA PHE A 145 -15.85 0.92 -12.83
C PHE A 145 -15.97 -0.59 -12.56
N PRO A 146 -15.70 -1.45 -13.56
CA PRO A 146 -15.69 -2.89 -13.40
C PRO A 146 -14.38 -3.29 -12.73
N LEU A 147 -14.43 -3.52 -11.41
CA LEU A 147 -13.32 -4.11 -10.68
C LEU A 147 -13.40 -5.63 -10.86
N GLU A 148 -12.58 -6.17 -11.77
CA GLU A 148 -12.61 -7.59 -12.12
C GLU A 148 -12.08 -8.49 -10.98
N LYS A 149 -11.19 -7.95 -10.15
CA LYS A 149 -10.63 -8.66 -9.00
C LYS A 149 -11.68 -8.92 -7.93
N THR A 150 -11.65 -10.12 -7.38
CA THR A 150 -12.42 -10.52 -6.20
C THR A 150 -11.85 -9.89 -4.93
N ALA A 151 -12.64 -9.90 -3.85
CA ALA A 151 -12.18 -9.39 -2.57
C ALA A 151 -11.03 -10.25 -2.01
N GLU A 152 -11.06 -11.56 -2.26
CA GLU A 152 -9.99 -12.49 -1.89
C GLU A 152 -8.69 -12.18 -2.63
N GLU A 153 -8.74 -11.93 -3.94
CA GLU A 153 -7.55 -11.54 -4.72
C GLU A 153 -6.97 -10.21 -4.23
N ILE A 154 -7.81 -9.21 -3.95
CA ILE A 154 -7.36 -7.92 -3.40
C ILE A 154 -6.68 -8.12 -2.03
N TYR A 155 -7.29 -8.94 -1.16
CA TYR A 155 -6.73 -9.24 0.15
C TYR A 155 -5.41 -10.01 0.05
N LYS A 156 -5.32 -10.98 -0.87
CA LYS A 156 -4.08 -11.71 -1.12
C LYS A 156 -2.96 -10.79 -1.61
N MET A 157 -3.27 -9.91 -2.57
CA MET A 157 -2.32 -8.90 -3.04
C MET A 157 -1.89 -7.95 -1.92
N TYR A 158 -2.80 -7.57 -1.02
CA TYR A 158 -2.49 -6.79 0.17
C TYR A 158 -1.45 -7.52 1.04
N GLN A 159 -1.69 -8.79 1.35
CA GLN A 159 -0.77 -9.60 2.15
C GLN A 159 0.60 -9.73 1.48
N ASP A 160 0.63 -9.96 0.17
CA ASP A 160 1.87 -10.06 -0.58
C ASP A 160 2.62 -8.72 -0.57
N SER A 161 1.89 -7.60 -0.70
CA SER A 161 2.46 -6.24 -0.66
C SER A 161 3.05 -5.85 0.70
N LEU A 162 2.58 -6.45 1.81
CA LEU A 162 3.18 -6.24 3.12
C LEU A 162 4.66 -6.64 3.15
N VAL A 163 5.09 -7.62 2.35
CA VAL A 163 6.51 -8.00 2.24
C VAL A 163 7.35 -6.82 1.79
N PHE A 164 6.90 -6.09 0.76
CA PHE A 164 7.56 -4.88 0.29
C PHE A 164 7.54 -3.76 1.34
N VAL A 165 6.39 -3.50 1.96
CA VAL A 165 6.24 -2.43 2.96
C VAL A 165 7.12 -2.69 4.19
N ASN A 166 7.20 -3.94 4.66
CA ASN A 166 8.10 -4.33 5.74
C ASN A 166 9.58 -4.18 5.34
N PHE A 167 9.93 -4.56 4.11
CA PHE A 167 11.27 -4.37 3.57
C PHE A 167 11.68 -2.88 3.56
N LEU A 168 10.77 -1.98 3.15
CA LEU A 168 11.01 -0.54 3.21
C LEU A 168 11.26 -0.04 4.63
N SER A 169 10.41 -0.45 5.58
CA SER A 169 10.55 -0.08 6.99
C SER A 169 11.94 -0.45 7.54
N ILE A 170 12.37 -1.70 7.31
CA ILE A 170 13.70 -2.19 7.71
C ILE A 170 14.82 -1.37 7.05
N SER A 171 14.66 -1.05 5.76
CA SER A 171 15.65 -0.29 4.99
C SER A 171 15.86 1.13 5.52
N PHE A 172 14.80 1.79 6.00
CA PHE A 172 14.90 3.11 6.64
C PHE A 172 15.49 3.03 8.06
N ILE A 173 15.09 2.03 8.85
CA ILE A 173 15.59 1.85 10.23
C ILE A 173 17.11 1.62 10.23
N HIS A 174 17.63 0.70 9.41
CA HIS A 174 19.07 0.41 9.39
C HIS A 174 19.94 1.60 8.97
N LYS A 175 19.36 2.60 8.29
CA LYS A 175 20.04 3.82 7.85
C LYS A 175 19.96 4.97 8.86
N SER A 176 18.98 4.96 9.76
CA SER A 176 18.92 5.91 10.87
C SER A 176 20.03 5.70 11.91
N LEU A 177 20.62 4.50 11.94
CA LEU A 177 21.61 4.05 12.92
C LEU A 177 23.06 4.05 12.37
N SER A 178 23.26 4.36 11.09
CA SER A 178 24.57 4.39 10.42
C SER A 178 25.05 5.82 10.18
#